data_AF-A0AAW5KHA3-F1
#
_entry.id   AF-A0AAW5KHA3-F1
#
_cell.length_a   1.000
_cell.length_b   1.000
_cell.length_c   1.000
_cell.angle_alpha   90.00
_cell.angle_beta   90.00
_cell.angle_gamma   90.00
#
_symmetry.space_group_name_H-M   'P 1'
#
loop_
_entity.id
_entity.type
_entity.pdbx_description
1 polymer ?
#
loop_
_entity_poly.entity_id
_entity_poly.type
_entity_poly.pdbx_seq_one_letter_code
_entity_poly.pdbx_strand_id
1 'polypeptide(L)'
;MRKTIRDDLLAQLSMNGTEGGYYTDLVDDYLGLWDAKQGLLQDIRERGVAVEVTTNAGVTNVRKNDSVGELVKVNAQMLKLLDALNIEPGRSTGEEIVL
;
A
#
# COMPACT_ATOMS: atom_id res chain seq x y z
N MET A 1 6.58 -10.41 -6.76
CA MET A 1 5.63 -9.89 -5.76
C MET A 1 4.71 -8.83 -6.33
N ARG A 2 5.20 -7.67 -6.79
CA ARG A 2 4.36 -6.62 -7.40
C ARG A 2 3.42 -7.12 -8.51
N LYS A 3 3.98 -7.85 -9.49
CA LYS A 3 3.19 -8.46 -10.57
C LYS A 3 2.12 -9.42 -10.04
N THR A 4 2.47 -10.27 -9.07
CA THR A 4 1.54 -11.20 -8.42
C THR A 4 0.37 -10.46 -7.79
N ILE A 5 0.65 -9.40 -7.03
CA ILE A 5 -0.41 -8.56 -6.42
C ILE A 5 -1.30 -7.94 -7.50
N ARG A 6 -0.72 -7.44 -8.60
CA ARG A 6 -1.49 -6.91 -9.72
C ARG A 6 -2.44 -7.94 -10.31
N ASP A 7 -1.89 -9.11 -10.64
CA ASP A 7 -2.63 -10.19 -11.27
C ASP A 7 -3.76 -10.67 -10.35
N ASP A 8 -3.51 -10.79 -9.04
CA ASP A 8 -4.51 -11.18 -8.04
C ASP A 8 -5.64 -10.14 -7.89
N LEU A 9 -5.33 -8.84 -7.90
CA LEU A 9 -6.33 -7.77 -7.82
C LEU A 9 -7.21 -7.75 -9.08
N LEU A 10 -6.61 -7.88 -10.26
CA LEU A 10 -7.36 -7.94 -11.51
C LEU A 10 -8.24 -9.20 -11.60
N ALA A 11 -7.76 -10.33 -11.12
CA ALA A 11 -8.55 -11.56 -11.05
C ALA A 11 -9.78 -11.37 -10.14
N GLN A 12 -9.63 -10.74 -8.98
CA GLN A 12 -10.75 -10.44 -8.08
C GLN A 12 -11.77 -9.48 -8.70
N LEU A 13 -11.32 -8.46 -9.42
CA LEU A 13 -12.22 -7.56 -10.14
C LEU A 13 -13.04 -8.30 -11.20
N SER A 14 -12.39 -9.15 -11.98
CA SER A 14 -13.07 -9.98 -12.98
C SER A 14 -14.10 -10.93 -12.34
N MET A 15 -13.78 -11.54 -11.20
CA MET A 15 -14.70 -12.39 -10.45
C MET A 15 -15.91 -11.63 -9.90
N ASN A 16 -15.74 -10.35 -9.56
CA ASN A 16 -16.81 -9.48 -9.07
C ASN A 16 -17.65 -8.87 -10.23
N GLY A 17 -17.36 -9.21 -11.48
CA GLY A 17 -18.02 -8.61 -12.66
C GLY A 17 -17.66 -7.14 -12.86
N THR A 18 -16.58 -6.66 -12.23
CA THR A 18 -16.11 -5.29 -12.31
C THR A 18 -15.11 -5.17 -13.45
N GLU A 19 -15.53 -4.54 -14.55
CA GLU A 19 -14.73 -4.40 -15.77
C GLU A 19 -14.58 -2.94 -16.20
N GLY A 20 -13.50 -2.64 -16.93
CA GLY A 20 -13.26 -1.34 -17.54
C GLY A 20 -11.89 -0.73 -17.20
N GLY A 21 -11.43 0.16 -18.08
CA GLY A 21 -10.12 0.80 -17.95
C GLY A 21 -9.94 1.58 -16.65
N TYR A 22 -11.02 2.18 -16.13
CA TYR A 22 -11.00 2.90 -14.84
C TYR A 22 -10.57 2.00 -13.66
N TYR A 23 -11.10 0.78 -13.55
CA TYR A 23 -10.72 -0.12 -12.47
C TYR A 23 -9.30 -0.66 -12.64
N THR A 24 -8.83 -0.80 -13.87
CA THR A 24 -7.43 -1.15 -14.14
C THR A 24 -6.50 -0.03 -13.69
N ASP A 25 -6.87 1.23 -13.94
CA ASP A 25 -6.12 2.41 -13.50
C ASP A 25 -6.03 2.48 -11.96
N LEU A 26 -7.15 2.24 -11.25
CA LEU A 26 -7.16 2.15 -9.78
C LEU A 26 -6.26 1.03 -9.23
N VAL A 27 -6.15 -0.10 -9.92
CA VAL A 27 -5.20 -1.17 -9.56
C VAL A 27 -3.76 -0.70 -9.77
N ASP A 28 -3.48 0.00 -10.87
CA ASP A 28 -2.15 0.52 -11.14
C ASP A 28 -1.75 1.61 -10.13
N ASP A 29 -2.68 2.47 -9.70
CA ASP A 29 -2.52 3.42 -8.58
C ASP A 29 -2.19 2.69 -7.27
N TYR A 30 -2.92 1.62 -6.95
CA TYR A 30 -2.66 0.80 -5.76
C TYR A 30 -1.22 0.25 -5.78
N LEU A 31 -0.74 -0.19 -6.94
CA LEU A 31 0.61 -0.71 -7.07
C LEU A 31 1.67 0.38 -6.97
N GLY A 32 1.39 1.60 -7.43
CA GLY A 32 2.25 2.77 -7.19
C GLY A 32 2.40 3.06 -5.69
N LEU A 33 1.30 2.99 -4.93
CA LEU A 33 1.35 3.10 -3.47
C LEU A 33 2.07 1.93 -2.81
N TRP A 34 1.94 0.71 -3.36
CA TRP A 34 2.68 -0.45 -2.89
C TRP A 34 4.20 -0.25 -3.04
N ASP A 35 4.66 0.28 -4.17
CA ASP A 35 6.07 0.60 -4.41
C ASP A 35 6.58 1.64 -3.39
N ALA A 36 5.81 2.73 -3.19
CA ALA A 36 6.11 3.75 -2.18
C ALA A 36 6.18 3.15 -0.77
N LYS A 37 5.23 2.29 -0.39
CA LYS A 37 5.22 1.55 0.87
C LYS A 37 6.49 0.71 1.05
N GLN A 38 6.96 0.02 0.00
CA GLN A 38 8.20 -0.75 0.08
C GLN A 38 9.41 0.14 0.35
N GLY A 39 9.50 1.30 -0.30
CA GLY A 39 10.56 2.29 -0.07
C GLY A 39 10.57 2.81 1.37
N LEU A 40 9.40 3.18 1.89
CA LEU A 40 9.25 3.66 3.27
C LEU A 40 9.60 2.57 4.29
N LEU A 41 9.19 1.32 4.05
CA LEU A 41 9.56 0.19 4.91
C LEU A 41 11.07 -0.08 4.88
N GLN A 42 11.69 0.02 3.70
CA GLN A 42 13.14 -0.15 3.58
C GLN A 42 13.88 0.92 4.38
N ASP A 43 13.47 2.16 4.23
CA ASP A 43 14.03 3.29 4.95
C ASP A 43 13.91 3.15 6.48
N ILE A 44 12.76 2.71 6.99
CA ILE A 44 12.56 2.45 8.42
C ILE A 44 13.42 1.29 8.91
N ARG A 45 13.61 0.24 8.09
CA ARG A 45 14.50 -0.88 8.43
C ARG A 45 15.96 -0.44 8.54
N GLU A 46 16.40 0.45 7.65
CA GLU A 46 17.79 0.91 7.59
C GLU A 46 18.11 1.97 8.62
N ARG A 47 17.25 2.99 8.76
CA ARG A 47 17.50 4.16 9.61
C ARG A 47 16.80 4.11 10.97
N GLY A 48 15.90 3.14 11.16
CA GLY A 48 15.10 3.01 12.37
C GLY A 48 13.94 4.00 12.45
N VAL A 49 13.22 3.96 13.58
CA VAL A 49 12.05 4.82 13.85
C VAL A 49 12.43 6.24 14.29
N ALA A 50 13.69 6.44 14.67
CA ALA A 50 14.26 7.72 15.04
C ALA A 50 15.62 7.88 14.38
N VAL A 51 15.92 9.07 13.89
CA VAL A 51 17.09 9.38 13.07
C VAL A 51 17.84 10.59 13.61
N GLU A 52 19.16 10.54 13.53
CA GLU A 52 20.00 11.68 13.84
C GLU A 52 20.00 12.67 12.68
N VAL A 53 19.80 13.94 12.99
CA VAL A 53 19.85 15.05 12.04
C VAL A 53 20.86 16.05 12.53
N THR A 54 21.90 16.26 11.74
CA THR A 54 22.89 17.30 11.98
C THR A 54 22.47 18.57 11.25
N THR A 55 22.35 19.67 12.00
CA THR A 55 22.03 20.98 11.44
C THR A 55 23.26 21.59 10.75
N ASN A 56 23.05 22.59 9.89
CA ASN A 56 24.16 23.33 9.26
C ASN A 56 25.13 23.99 10.26
N ALA A 57 24.70 24.18 11.52
CA ALA A 57 25.52 24.70 12.61
C ALA A 57 26.33 23.60 13.35
N GLY A 58 26.27 22.34 12.91
CA GLY A 58 27.00 21.21 13.50
C GLY A 58 26.31 20.56 14.72
N VAL A 59 25.12 21.01 15.12
CA VAL A 59 24.38 20.41 16.24
C VAL A 59 23.61 19.18 15.75
N THR A 60 23.84 18.04 16.40
CA THR A 60 23.14 16.77 16.14
C THR A 60 21.95 16.61 17.08
N ASN A 61 20.78 16.29 16.53
CA ASN A 61 19.57 16.00 17.29
C ASN A 61 18.90 14.73 16.79
N VAL A 62 18.25 13.99 17.68
CA VAL A 62 17.40 12.84 17.31
C VAL A 62 15.99 13.35 17.00
N ARG A 63 15.44 12.93 15.85
CA ARG A 63 14.06 13.22 15.43
C ARG A 63 13.35 11.93 15.04
N LYS A 64 12.02 11.94 14.99
CA LYS A 64 11.26 10.83 14.40
C LYS A 64 11.64 10.67 12.92
N ASN A 65 11.70 9.43 12.45
CA ASN A 65 11.83 9.17 11.03
C ASN A 65 10.51 9.52 10.32
N ASP A 66 10.54 10.48 9.39
CA ASP A 66 9.38 10.94 8.64
C ASP A 66 8.69 9.79 7.87
N SER A 67 9.46 8.78 7.44
CA SER A 67 8.93 7.59 6.76
C SER A 67 7.92 6.82 7.60
N VAL A 68 8.02 6.85 8.93
CA VAL A 68 7.04 6.18 9.82
C VAL A 68 5.67 6.82 9.67
N GLY A 69 5.62 8.16 9.64
CA GLY A 69 4.37 8.90 9.47
C GLY A 69 3.78 8.71 8.07
N GLU A 70 4.63 8.80 7.04
CA GLU A 70 4.22 8.61 5.65
C GLU A 70 3.73 7.18 5.38
N LEU A 71 4.36 6.17 5.99
CA LEU A 71 3.93 4.77 5.85
C LEU A 71 2.48 4.57 6.29
N VAL A 72 2.08 5.19 7.41
CA VAL A 72 0.70 5.10 7.91
C VAL A 72 -0.28 5.75 6.94
N LYS A 73 0.08 6.91 6.37
CA LYS A 73 -0.75 7.62 5.39
C LYS A 73 -0.90 6.81 4.09
N VAL A 74 0.20 6.27 3.56
CA VAL A 74 0.19 5.42 2.36
C VAL A 74 -0.68 4.19 2.59
N ASN A 75 -0.52 3.49 3.72
CA ASN A 75 -1.37 2.34 4.04
C ASN A 75 -2.85 2.73 4.12
N ALA A 76 -3.19 3.89 4.70
CA ALA A 76 -4.58 4.36 4.76
C ALA A 76 -5.16 4.64 3.36
N GLN A 77 -4.38 5.19 2.43
CA GLN A 77 -4.83 5.40 1.05
C GLN A 77 -4.97 4.06 0.30
N MET A 78 -4.07 3.11 0.53
CA MET A 78 -4.18 1.76 -0.04
C MET A 78 -5.46 1.05 0.41
N LEU A 79 -5.87 1.19 1.67
CA LEU A 79 -7.13 0.63 2.16
C LEU A 79 -8.36 1.26 1.48
N LYS A 80 -8.33 2.58 1.23
CA LYS A 80 -9.40 3.27 0.49
C LYS A 80 -9.50 2.83 -0.97
N LEU A 81 -8.37 2.54 -1.62
CA LEU A 81 -8.38 1.99 -2.98
C LEU A 81 -8.97 0.57 -3.00
N LEU A 82 -8.64 -0.29 -2.04
CA LEU A 82 -9.26 -1.61 -1.93
C LEU A 82 -10.79 -1.51 -1.74
N ASP A 83 -11.24 -0.58 -0.89
CA ASP A 83 -12.66 -0.30 -0.69
C ASP A 83 -13.34 0.18 -1.99
N ALA A 84 -12.73 1.12 -2.71
CA ALA A 84 -13.23 1.59 -4.01
C ALA A 84 -13.27 0.51 -5.10
N LEU A 85 -12.37 -0.47 -5.02
CA LEU A 85 -12.33 -1.66 -5.88
C LEU A 85 -13.31 -2.76 -5.43
N ASN A 86 -13.99 -2.58 -4.28
CA ASN A 86 -14.82 -3.57 -3.62
C ASN A 86 -14.07 -4.90 -3.36
N ILE A 87 -12.80 -4.79 -2.95
CA ILE A 87 -11.92 -5.91 -2.62
C ILE A 87 -11.79 -6.01 -1.09
N GLU A 88 -12.30 -7.10 -0.50
CA GLU A 88 -12.25 -7.33 0.93
C GLU A 88 -11.04 -8.20 1.34
N PRO A 89 -10.25 -7.79 2.35
CA PRO A 89 -9.19 -8.63 2.89
C PRO A 89 -9.76 -9.90 3.53
N GLY A 90 -9.47 -11.06 2.94
CA GLY A 90 -9.78 -12.37 3.54
C GLY A 90 -11.02 -13.10 3.00
N ARG A 91 -11.71 -12.57 1.98
CA ARG A 91 -12.65 -13.40 1.21
C ARG A 91 -11.87 -14.45 0.42
N SER A 92 -11.65 -15.62 1.02
CA SER A 92 -11.41 -16.82 0.23
C SER A 92 -12.66 -17.08 -0.60
N THR A 93 -12.47 -17.23 -1.90
CA THR A 93 -13.49 -17.51 -2.93
C THR A 93 -14.16 -18.88 -2.69
N GLY A 94 -14.98 -18.99 -1.65
CA GLY A 94 -15.55 -20.26 -1.19
C GLY A 94 -16.78 -20.14 -0.30
N GLU A 95 -17.42 -18.97 -0.20
CA GLU A 95 -18.79 -18.92 0.35
C GLU A 95 -19.78 -19.23 -0.77
N GLU A 96 -20.04 -20.52 -0.92
CA GLU A 96 -21.18 -21.04 -1.66
C GLU A 96 -22.45 -20.48 -1.01
N ILE A 97 -23.18 -19.62 -1.73
CA ILE A 97 -24.51 -19.18 -1.32
C ILE A 97 -25.41 -20.42 -1.37
N VAL A 98 -25.61 -21.05 -0.22
CA VAL A 98 -26.66 -22.06 -0.06
C VAL A 98 -27.98 -21.30 0.02
N LEU A 99 -28.75 -21.36 -1.07
CA LEU A 99 -30.14 -20.89 -1.15
C LEU A 99 -31.07 -21.76 -0.29
#